data_AF-A0A362XDQ7-F1
#
_entry.id   AF-A0A362XDQ7-F1
#
_cell.length_a   1.000
_cell.length_b   1.000
_cell.length_c   1.000
_cell.angle_alpha   90.00
_cell.angle_beta   90.00
_cell.angle_gamma   90.00
#
_symmetry.space_group_name_H-M   'P 1'
#
loop_
_entity.id
_entity.type
_entity.pdbx_description
1 polymer ?
#
loop_
_entity_poly.entity_id
_entity_poly.type
_entity_poly.pdbx_seq_one_letter_code
_entity_poly.pdbx_strand_id
1 'polypeptide(L)'
;TGGPAWTIDVVNGDHFGIGSSSPAAQSGYPNISVPAGFVGELPVGVSFFAGKFEEAKLISIAYAFEQATKVRKAPQFIKALPTE
;
A
#
# COMPACT_ATOMS: atom_id res chain seq x y z
N THR A 1 1.10 4.97 -2.05
CA THR A 1 0.15 3.85 -2.27
C THR A 1 -1.18 4.44 -2.64
N GLY A 2 -2.08 3.67 -3.25
CA GLY A 2 -3.46 4.13 -3.43
C GLY A 2 -4.22 4.17 -2.11
N GLY A 3 -5.44 4.69 -2.16
CA GLY A 3 -6.43 4.51 -1.08
C GLY A 3 -6.86 3.05 -0.94
N PRO A 4 -7.81 2.75 -0.05
CA PRO A 4 -8.44 1.43 0.06
C PRO A 4 -8.94 0.94 -1.30
N ALA A 5 -9.06 -0.38 -1.47
CA ALA A 5 -9.63 -0.91 -2.72
C ALA A 5 -11.06 -0.37 -2.89
N TRP A 6 -11.36 0.14 -4.09
CA TRP A 6 -12.70 0.62 -4.40
C TRP A 6 -13.64 -0.54 -4.70
N THR A 7 -14.92 -0.34 -4.40
CA THR A 7 -15.98 -1.27 -4.78
C THR A 7 -16.17 -1.26 -6.30
N ILE A 8 -16.59 -2.39 -6.86
CA ILE A 8 -17.03 -2.47 -8.25
C ILE A 8 -18.32 -1.64 -8.38
N ASP A 9 -18.24 -0.45 -8.95
CA ASP A 9 -19.40 0.37 -9.30
C ASP A 9 -19.79 0.10 -10.76
N VAL A 10 -20.95 -0.53 -10.95
CA VAL A 10 -21.47 -0.89 -12.29
C VAL A 10 -22.10 0.29 -13.04
N VAL A 11 -22.34 1.41 -12.36
CA VAL A 11 -22.95 2.61 -12.94
C VAL A 11 -21.87 3.63 -13.31
N ASN A 12 -20.98 3.97 -12.37
CA ASN A 12 -19.97 5.02 -12.56
C ASN A 12 -18.58 4.50 -12.94
N GLY A 13 -18.32 3.20 -12.80
CA GLY A 13 -17.04 2.56 -13.12
C GLY A 13 -15.97 2.72 -12.03
N ASP A 14 -14.72 2.44 -12.39
CA ASP A 14 -13.61 2.42 -11.43
C ASP A 14 -13.28 3.81 -10.88
N HIS A 15 -13.25 3.92 -9.54
CA HIS A 15 -12.91 5.15 -8.84
C HIS A 15 -11.40 5.26 -8.61
N PHE A 16 -10.64 5.41 -9.69
CA PHE A 16 -9.20 5.63 -9.60
C PHE A 16 -8.89 6.95 -8.88
N GLY A 17 -8.20 6.86 -7.74
CA GLY A 17 -7.69 8.00 -7.00
C GLY A 17 -6.26 8.37 -7.41
N ILE A 18 -5.34 8.26 -6.45
CA ILE A 18 -3.91 8.49 -6.69
C ILE A 18 -3.15 7.16 -6.75
N GLY A 19 -2.24 7.04 -7.72
CA GLY A 19 -1.27 5.95 -7.80
C GLY A 19 0.11 6.42 -7.34
N SER A 20 0.82 5.62 -6.56
CA SER A 20 2.17 5.96 -6.10
C SER A 20 3.29 5.24 -6.83
N SER A 21 2.98 4.21 -7.60
CA SER A 21 4.02 3.45 -8.33
C SER A 21 4.58 4.24 -9.52
N SER A 22 3.76 5.07 -10.17
CA SER A 22 4.13 5.74 -11.42
C SER A 22 5.33 6.69 -11.29
N PRO A 23 5.46 7.56 -10.26
CA PRO A 23 6.61 8.46 -10.15
C PRO A 23 7.96 7.72 -10.03
N ALA A 24 8.02 6.65 -9.25
CA ALA A 24 9.24 5.83 -9.13
C ALA A 24 9.55 5.07 -10.42
N ALA A 25 8.53 4.47 -11.04
CA ALA A 25 8.68 3.74 -12.29
C ALA A 25 9.21 4.64 -13.43
N GLN A 26 8.73 5.88 -13.50
CA GLN A 26 9.16 6.85 -14.52
C GLN A 26 10.56 7.41 -14.24
N SER A 27 10.89 7.72 -12.98
CA SER A 27 12.18 8.28 -12.60
C SER A 27 13.32 7.24 -12.51
N GLY A 28 12.97 5.95 -12.45
CA GLY A 28 13.94 4.87 -12.20
C GLY A 28 14.49 4.87 -10.77
N TYR A 29 13.80 5.53 -9.82
CA TYR A 29 14.22 5.61 -8.43
C TYR A 29 13.61 4.47 -7.59
N PRO A 30 14.30 4.05 -6.52
CA PRO A 30 13.84 2.95 -5.69
C PRO A 30 12.58 3.33 -4.92
N ASN A 31 11.63 2.38 -4.89
CA ASN A 31 10.40 2.46 -4.11
C ASN A 31 10.15 1.15 -3.37
N ILE A 32 9.60 1.23 -2.16
CA ILE A 32 9.21 0.07 -1.37
C ILE A 32 7.85 0.34 -0.74
N SER A 33 6.96 -0.66 -0.78
CA SER A 33 5.64 -0.59 -0.15
C SER A 33 5.58 -1.58 1.01
N VAL A 34 5.17 -1.11 2.18
CA VAL A 34 5.02 -1.94 3.39
C VAL A 34 3.61 -1.82 3.98
N PRO A 35 3.09 -2.85 4.67
CA PRO A 35 1.77 -2.80 5.30
C PRO A 35 1.71 -1.69 6.37
N ALA A 36 0.68 -0.84 6.31
CA ALA A 36 0.49 0.27 7.24
C ALA A 36 -0.79 0.15 8.07
N GLY A 37 -1.73 -0.73 7.68
CA GLY A 37 -2.95 -0.96 8.44
C GLY A 37 -4.02 -1.61 7.59
N PHE A 38 -5.27 -1.43 8.00
CA PHE A 38 -6.45 -1.97 7.34
C PHE A 38 -7.59 -0.93 7.34
N VAL A 39 -8.39 -0.92 6.28
CA VAL A 39 -9.69 -0.26 6.23
C VAL A 39 -10.74 -1.35 6.04
N GLY A 40 -11.54 -1.60 7.08
CA GLY A 40 -12.28 -2.86 7.20
C GLY A 40 -11.32 -4.06 7.17
N GLU A 41 -11.61 -5.03 6.30
CA GLU A 41 -10.79 -6.24 6.10
C GLU A 41 -9.69 -6.05 5.01
N LEU A 42 -9.64 -4.88 4.36
CA LEU A 42 -8.73 -4.63 3.25
C LEU A 42 -7.41 -4.01 3.73
N PRO A 43 -6.25 -4.60 3.39
CA PRO A 43 -4.97 -4.06 3.79
C PRO A 43 -4.66 -2.76 3.05
N VAL A 44 -4.15 -1.77 3.79
CA VAL A 44 -3.58 -0.54 3.24
C VAL A 44 -2.07 -0.50 3.49
N GLY A 45 -1.33 -0.04 2.49
CA GLY A 45 0.12 0.08 2.55
C GLY A 45 0.59 1.53 2.56
N VAL A 46 1.83 1.75 2.94
CA VAL A 46 2.56 3.01 2.75
C VAL A 46 3.73 2.78 1.79
N SER A 47 3.97 3.72 0.89
CA SER A 47 5.11 3.67 -0.04
C SER A 47 6.19 4.66 0.39
N PHE A 48 7.42 4.18 0.52
CA PHE A 48 8.61 5.00 0.70
C PHE A 48 9.37 5.09 -0.62
N PHE A 49 9.95 6.26 -0.87
CA PHE A 49 10.76 6.56 -2.05
C PHE A 49 12.13 7.05 -1.56
N ALA A 50 13.18 6.71 -2.29
CA ALA A 50 14.50 7.25 -2.03
C ALA A 50 15.15 7.74 -3.33
N GLY A 51 16.28 8.43 -3.20
CA GLY A 51 17.05 8.87 -4.36
C GLY A 51 17.69 7.70 -5.11
N LYS A 52 18.33 8.01 -6.25
CA LYS A 52 19.09 7.05 -7.04
C LYS A 52 20.15 6.34 -6.17
N PHE A 53 20.17 5.01 -6.23
CA PHE A 53 21.13 4.16 -5.50
C PHE A 53 21.10 4.30 -3.96
N GLU A 54 19.97 4.74 -3.40
CA GLU A 54 19.77 4.84 -1.94
C GLU A 54 18.99 3.64 -1.36
N GLU A 55 19.08 2.45 -1.97
CA GLU A 55 18.30 1.27 -1.56
C GLU A 55 18.59 0.86 -0.11
N ALA A 56 19.84 0.96 0.34
CA ALA A 56 20.20 0.62 1.72
C ALA A 56 19.47 1.50 2.76
N LYS A 57 19.33 2.80 2.47
CA LYS A 57 18.59 3.74 3.30
C LYS A 57 17.09 3.51 3.20
N LEU A 58 16.59 3.20 2.01
CA LEU A 58 15.18 2.87 1.82
C LEU A 58 14.77 1.62 2.62
N ILE A 59 15.58 0.56 2.55
CA ILE A 59 15.37 -0.69 3.27
C ILE A 59 15.43 -0.47 4.78
N SER A 60 16.38 0.33 5.29
CA SER A 60 16.48 0.59 6.73
C SER A 60 15.26 1.33 7.27
N ILE A 61 14.73 2.32 6.54
CA ILE A 61 13.51 3.05 6.90
C ILE A 61 12.29 2.11 6.87
N ALA A 62 12.12 1.35 5.80
CA ALA A 62 11.00 0.43 5.66
C ALA A 62 11.02 -0.66 6.74
N TYR A 63 12.20 -1.20 7.05
CA TYR A 63 12.39 -2.18 8.11
C TYR A 63 12.07 -1.58 9.49
N ALA A 64 12.55 -0.38 9.79
CA ALA A 64 12.24 0.28 11.05
C ALA A 64 10.72 0.51 11.20
N PHE A 65 10.03 0.93 10.14
CA PHE A 65 8.59 1.10 10.13
C PHE A 65 7.85 -0.23 10.34
N GLU A 66 8.22 -1.30 9.62
CA GLU A 66 7.62 -2.62 9.77
C GLU A 66 7.79 -3.16 11.19
N GLN A 67 8.99 -3.03 11.77
CA GLN A 67 9.29 -3.54 13.09
C GLN A 67 8.61 -2.75 14.22
N ALA A 68 8.41 -1.44 14.02
CA ALA A 68 7.67 -0.61 14.97
C ALA A 68 6.17 -0.90 14.95
N THR A 69 5.60 -1.20 13.78
CA THR A 69 4.15 -1.30 13.61
C THR A 69 3.63 -2.74 13.69
N LYS A 70 4.32 -3.71 13.06
CA LYS A 70 3.94 -5.12 12.96
C LYS A 70 2.45 -5.35 12.63
N VAL A 71 1.88 -4.43 11.85
CA VAL A 71 0.44 -4.37 11.56
C VAL A 71 -0.03 -5.47 10.62
N ARG A 72 0.88 -6.15 9.91
CA ARG A 72 0.54 -7.20 8.96
C ARG A 72 -0.24 -8.33 9.65
N LYS A 73 -1.42 -8.67 9.10
CA LYS A 73 -2.20 -9.84 9.48
C LYS A 73 -2.22 -10.84 8.33
N ALA A 74 -2.32 -12.13 8.64
CA ALA A 74 -2.55 -13.15 7.62
C ALA A 74 -3.99 -13.02 7.10
N PRO A 75 -4.20 -13.14 5.77
CA PRO A 75 -5.55 -13.06 5.21
C PRO A 75 -6.40 -14.25 5.69
N GLN A 76 -7.70 -14.01 5.85
CA GLN A 76 -8.69 -15.02 6.19
C GLN A 76 -9.78 -15.09 5.12
N PHE A 77 -10.36 -16.28 4.92
CA PHE A 77 -11.57 -16.41 4.13
C PHE A 77 -12.76 -15.92 4.95
N ILE A 78 -13.30 -14.76 4.57
CA ILE A 78 -14.54 -14.22 5.14
C ILE A 78 -15.73 -14.65 4.29
N LYS A 79 -16.85 -14.99 4.94
CA LYS A 79 -18.05 -15.51 4.26
C LYS A 79 -18.76 -14.44 3.42
N ALA A 80 -18.69 -13.19 3.86
CA ALA A 80 -19.19 -12.01 3.17
C ALA A 80 -18.42 -10.79 3.69
N LEU A 81 -18.37 -9.70 2.91
CA LEU A 81 -17.87 -8.42 3.40
C LEU A 81 -18.78 -7.93 4.53
N PRO A 82 -18.23 -7.40 5.63
CA PRO A 82 -19.04 -6.74 6.67
C PRO A 82 -19.87 -5.62 6.03
N THR A 83 -21.19 -5.62 6.26
CA THR A 83 -22.04 -4.48 5.92
C THR A 83 -21.74 -3.33 6.89
N GLU A 84 -21.36 -2.17 6.37
CA GLU A 84 -21.26 -0.91 7.14
C GLU A 84 -22.61 -0.43 7.68
#